data_AF-A0A4Q9M222-F1
#
_entry.id   AF-A0A4Q9M222-F1
#
_cell.length_a   1.000
_cell.length_b   1.000
_cell.length_c   1.000
_cell.angle_alpha   90.00
_cell.angle_beta   90.00
_cell.angle_gamma   90.00
#
_symmetry.space_group_name_H-M   'P 1'
#
loop_
_entity.id
_entity.type
_entity.pdbx_description
1 polymer ?
#
loop_
_entity_poly.entity_id
_entity_poly.type
_entity_poly.pdbx_seq_one_letter_code
_entity_poly.pdbx_strand_id
1 'polypeptide(L)'
;MYTDYQLSSRKNELVSVSDSSRWLKRGNIRPRNEAVFCYIQDRNVFWGADGVCQHCGKSGKTVDHLATRCEKMLGHDYTRRHNEVVRCLHLLLLNRYKFKSSKRIRSHSVQEILDNEYAEIRVDTRIKTDVKIRNNRPDIFILDKKKNKITLIEVGIT
;
A
#
# COMPACT_ATOMS: atom_id res chain seq x y z
N MET A 1 10.80 1.36 -7.89
CA MET A 1 10.63 2.83 -7.95
C MET A 1 10.09 3.26 -6.59
N TYR A 2 10.96 3.32 -5.59
CA TYR A 2 10.57 3.81 -4.26
C TYR A 2 10.43 5.31 -4.38
N THR A 3 9.24 5.82 -4.10
CA THR A 3 8.98 7.25 -4.07
C THR A 3 9.94 7.89 -3.08
N ASP A 4 10.83 8.72 -3.59
CA ASP A 4 11.57 9.70 -2.80
C ASP A 4 10.53 10.51 -2.02
N TYR A 5 10.32 10.17 -0.76
CA TYR A 5 9.90 11.16 0.22
C TYR A 5 11.06 12.15 0.28
N GLN A 6 11.05 13.12 -0.65
CA GLN A 6 11.79 14.35 -0.48
C GLN A 6 11.21 15.01 0.77
N LEU A 7 11.81 14.69 1.92
CA LEU A 7 11.83 15.59 3.07
C LEU A 7 12.22 16.95 2.49
N SER A 8 11.26 17.87 2.39
CA SER A 8 11.50 19.26 2.02
C SER A 8 12.27 19.93 3.16
N SER A 9 13.53 19.51 3.26
CA SER A 9 14.50 20.03 4.19
C SER A 9 14.84 21.42 3.69
N ARG A 10 14.64 22.45 4.52
CA ARG A 10 15.38 23.71 4.30
C ARG A 10 16.86 23.31 4.23
N LYS A 11 17.58 23.74 3.17
CA LYS A 11 19.03 23.45 3.04
C LYS A 11 19.71 23.91 4.32
N ASN A 12 20.10 22.96 5.18
CA ASN A 12 20.91 23.22 6.34
C ASN A 12 22.33 22.84 5.94
N GLU A 13 23.22 23.84 5.82
CA GLU A 13 24.60 23.66 5.35
C GLU A 13 25.40 22.68 6.22
N LEU A 14 24.96 22.42 7.46
CA LEU A 14 25.61 21.53 8.40
C LEU A 14 25.12 20.07 8.34
N VAL A 15 24.07 19.75 7.58
CA VAL A 15 23.45 18.42 7.57
C VAL A 15 23.34 17.85 6.15
N SER A 16 24.15 16.84 5.85
CA SER A 16 24.09 16.07 4.61
C SER A 16 22.97 15.02 4.65
N VAL A 17 21.90 15.24 3.88
CA VAL A 17 20.76 14.32 3.74
C VAL A 17 21.20 12.98 3.12
N SER A 18 22.12 13.03 2.16
CA SER A 18 22.64 11.83 1.48
C SER A 18 23.44 10.94 2.42
N ASP A 19 24.25 11.53 3.31
CA ASP A 19 25.07 10.75 4.24
C ASP A 19 24.26 10.22 5.43
N SER A 20 23.23 10.96 5.86
CA SER A 20 22.36 10.59 6.98
C SER A 20 21.57 9.28 6.74
N SER A 21 21.37 8.89 5.49
CA SER A 21 20.65 7.66 5.10
C SER A 21 21.57 6.56 4.53
N ARG A 22 22.90 6.78 4.53
CA ARG A 22 23.86 5.87 3.89
C ARG A 22 23.95 4.51 4.59
N TRP A 23 23.72 4.49 5.90
CA TRP A 23 23.75 3.27 6.72
C TRP A 23 22.60 2.31 6.38
N LEU A 24 21.43 2.81 5.93
CA LEU A 24 20.29 2.01 5.46
C LEU A 24 20.58 1.26 4.16
N LYS A 25 21.50 1.78 3.34
CA LYS A 25 21.78 1.23 2.00
C LYS A 25 23.02 0.32 1.95
N ARG A 26 23.90 0.36 2.97
CA ARG A 26 25.24 -0.28 2.91
C ARG A 26 25.72 -0.91 4.24
N GLY A 27 24.83 -1.31 5.15
CA GLY A 27 25.21 -1.65 6.52
C GLY A 27 25.44 -3.13 6.83
N ASN A 28 26.70 -3.52 7.13
CA ASN A 28 27.01 -4.64 8.04
C ASN A 28 27.15 -4.07 9.47
N ILE A 29 26.04 -3.66 10.07
CA ILE A 29 25.99 -2.93 11.33
C ILE A 29 25.50 -3.86 12.43
N ARG A 30 26.09 -3.78 13.63
CA ARG A 30 25.61 -4.57 14.77
C ARG A 30 24.20 -4.12 15.16
N PRO A 31 23.28 -5.04 15.53
CA PRO A 31 21.89 -4.70 15.86
C PRO A 31 21.74 -3.59 16.92
N ARG A 32 22.66 -3.54 17.90
CA ARG A 32 22.66 -2.46 18.91
C ARG A 32 22.91 -1.08 18.32
N ASN A 33 23.82 -0.98 17.35
CA ASN A 33 24.17 0.29 16.71
C ASN A 33 23.06 0.74 15.75
N GLU A 34 22.44 -0.20 15.04
CA GLU A 34 21.25 0.06 14.24
C GLU A 34 20.11 0.66 15.08
N ALA A 35 19.81 0.07 16.25
CA ALA A 35 18.80 0.60 17.15
C ALA A 35 19.08 2.05 17.59
N VAL A 36 20.36 2.39 17.84
CA VAL A 36 20.78 3.76 18.18
C VAL A 36 20.63 4.70 16.98
N PHE A 37 21.02 4.27 15.77
CA PHE A 37 20.87 5.10 14.57
C PHE A 37 19.41 5.35 14.21
N CYS A 38 18.54 4.35 14.34
CA CYS A 38 17.09 4.53 14.23
C CYS A 38 16.58 5.57 15.24
N TYR A 39 16.98 5.48 16.51
CA TYR A 39 16.57 6.43 17.54
C TYR A 39 16.99 7.88 17.23
N ILE A 40 18.24 8.07 16.77
CA ILE A 40 18.75 9.39 16.39
C ILE A 40 18.02 9.92 15.15
N GLN A 41 17.75 9.06 14.17
CA GLN A 41 16.99 9.44 12.98
C GLN A 41 15.57 9.86 13.34
N ASP A 42 14.89 9.11 14.21
CA ASP A 42 13.56 9.44 14.71
C ASP A 42 13.51 10.83 15.36
N ARG A 43 14.50 11.15 16.21
CA ARG A 43 14.61 12.49 16.81
C ARG A 43 14.85 13.59 15.79
N ASN A 44 15.66 13.32 14.77
CA ASN A 44 16.01 14.30 13.75
C ASN A 44 14.89 14.54 12.73
N VAL A 45 14.12 13.52 12.36
CA VAL A 45 12.99 13.65 11.42
C VAL A 45 11.91 14.59 11.97
N PHE A 46 11.69 14.58 13.29
CA PHE A 46 10.75 15.50 13.94
C PHE A 46 11.43 16.74 14.53
N TRP A 47 12.73 16.96 14.30
CA TRP A 47 13.47 18.12 14.80
C TRP A 47 13.36 18.31 16.33
N GLY A 48 13.30 17.21 17.09
CA GLY A 48 13.06 17.29 18.54
C GLY A 48 11.69 17.83 18.93
N ALA A 49 10.71 17.83 18.03
CA ALA A 49 9.33 18.16 18.37
C ALA A 49 8.75 17.06 19.26
N ASP A 50 8.78 17.28 20.58
CA ASP A 50 7.98 16.53 21.53
C ASP A 50 6.50 16.84 21.24
N GLY A 51 5.75 15.80 20.87
CA GLY A 51 4.36 15.97 20.50
C GLY A 51 3.64 14.66 20.31
N VAL A 52 2.36 14.66 20.65
CA VAL A 52 1.47 13.56 20.28
C VAL A 52 1.21 13.59 18.77
N CYS A 53 1.04 12.42 18.18
CA CYS A 53 0.71 12.27 16.78
C CYS A 53 -0.52 13.10 16.40
N GLN A 54 -0.40 13.95 15.39
CA GLN A 54 -1.47 14.86 14.96
C GLN A 54 -2.70 14.13 14.39
N HIS A 55 -2.51 12.89 13.93
CA HIS A 55 -3.61 12.10 13.38
C HIS A 55 -4.39 11.41 14.51
N CYS A 56 -3.73 10.61 15.35
CA CYS A 56 -4.41 9.80 16.36
C CYS A 56 -4.58 10.51 17.71
N GLY A 57 -3.67 11.44 18.07
CA GLY A 57 -3.63 12.12 19.36
C GLY A 57 -3.25 11.25 20.56
N LYS A 58 -2.97 9.95 20.36
CA LYS A 58 -2.82 8.95 21.43
C LYS A 58 -1.38 8.57 21.76
N SER A 59 -0.47 8.66 20.79
CA SER A 59 0.92 8.20 20.95
C SER A 59 1.90 9.30 20.55
N GLY A 60 3.13 9.23 21.06
CA GLY A 60 4.21 10.10 20.62
C GLY A 60 4.40 10.05 19.11
N LYS A 61 4.68 11.20 18.51
CA LYS A 61 4.93 11.34 17.08
C LYS A 61 6.32 10.79 16.75
N THR A 62 6.41 9.48 16.53
CA THR A 62 7.62 8.78 16.07
C THR A 62 7.46 8.28 14.63
N VAL A 63 8.57 7.96 13.95
CA VAL A 63 8.51 7.46 12.56
C VAL A 63 7.85 6.10 12.58
N ASP A 64 8.25 5.25 13.52
CA ASP A 64 7.63 3.96 13.78
C ASP A 64 6.11 4.09 14.05
N HIS A 65 5.67 5.05 14.87
CA HIS A 65 4.24 5.29 15.08
C HIS A 65 3.54 5.73 13.79
N LEU A 66 4.05 6.75 13.09
CA LEU A 66 3.40 7.26 11.88
C LEU A 66 3.37 6.24 10.75
N ALA A 67 4.43 5.44 10.59
CA ALA A 67 4.55 4.46 9.52
C ALA A 67 3.81 3.16 9.83
N THR A 68 3.80 2.70 11.08
CA THR A 68 3.38 1.32 11.40
C THR A 68 2.35 1.18 12.50
N ARG A 69 2.09 2.22 13.32
CA ARG A 69 1.21 2.11 14.51
C ARG A 69 0.08 3.13 14.61
N CYS A 70 0.05 4.12 13.73
CA CYS A 70 -0.97 5.16 13.77
C CYS A 70 -2.23 4.66 13.07
N GLU A 71 -3.20 4.17 13.85
CA GLU A 71 -4.48 3.63 13.35
C GLU A 71 -5.16 4.53 12.31
N LYS A 72 -5.18 5.85 12.53
CA LYS A 72 -5.81 6.80 11.60
C LYS A 72 -5.05 6.95 10.28
N MET A 73 -3.73 6.84 10.28
CA MET A 73 -2.90 6.88 9.07
C MET A 73 -2.94 5.54 8.35
N LEU A 74 -2.77 4.44 9.08
CA LEU A 74 -2.80 3.08 8.56
C LEU A 74 -4.14 2.81 7.88
N GLY A 75 -5.24 3.01 8.60
CA GLY A 75 -6.58 2.72 8.07
C GLY A 75 -6.96 3.57 6.87
N HIS A 76 -6.51 4.83 6.80
CA HIS A 76 -6.85 5.72 5.70
C HIS A 76 -5.92 5.54 4.49
N ASP A 77 -4.61 5.67 4.67
CA ASP A 77 -3.68 5.72 3.55
C ASP A 77 -3.34 4.33 3.00
N TYR A 78 -3.35 3.27 3.82
CA TYR A 78 -3.20 1.91 3.28
C TYR A 78 -4.46 1.52 2.52
N THR A 79 -5.65 1.58 3.14
CA THR A 79 -6.89 1.23 2.45
C THR A 79 -7.10 2.05 1.18
N ARG A 80 -6.75 3.34 1.17
CA ARG A 80 -6.83 4.17 -0.03
C ARG A 80 -5.89 3.68 -1.14
N ARG A 81 -4.61 3.45 -0.82
CA ARG A 81 -3.64 2.93 -1.81
C ARG A 81 -4.05 1.55 -2.33
N HIS A 82 -4.53 0.68 -1.45
CA HIS A 82 -5.04 -0.64 -1.80
C HIS A 82 -6.15 -0.52 -2.84
N ASN A 83 -7.17 0.29 -2.52
CA ASN A 83 -8.32 0.49 -3.37
C ASN A 83 -7.95 1.17 -4.70
N GLU A 84 -6.97 2.07 -4.71
CA GLU A 84 -6.43 2.65 -5.95
C GLU A 84 -5.76 1.59 -6.84
N VAL A 85 -4.97 0.68 -6.26
CA VAL A 85 -4.34 -0.42 -7.00
C VAL A 85 -5.40 -1.40 -7.52
N VAL A 86 -6.36 -1.81 -6.69
CA VAL A 86 -7.50 -2.65 -7.10
C VAL A 86 -8.27 -2.00 -8.24
N ARG A 87 -8.52 -0.68 -8.16
CA ARG A 87 -9.21 0.08 -9.22
C ARG A 87 -8.44 0.07 -10.55
N CYS A 88 -7.12 0.22 -10.50
CA CYS A 88 -6.25 0.13 -11.68
C CYS A 88 -6.28 -1.28 -12.30
N LEU A 89 -6.13 -2.31 -11.47
CA LEU A 89 -6.19 -3.71 -11.91
C LEU A 89 -7.55 -4.03 -12.52
N HIS A 90 -8.64 -3.62 -11.86
CA HIS A 90 -9.99 -3.80 -12.36
C HIS A 90 -10.14 -3.22 -13.78
N LEU A 91 -9.72 -1.97 -14.02
CA LEU A 91 -9.79 -1.37 -15.36
C LEU A 91 -8.97 -2.14 -16.40
N LEU A 92 -7.75 -2.56 -16.05
CA LEU A 92 -6.88 -3.34 -16.94
C LEU A 92 -7.52 -4.67 -17.34
N LEU A 93 -8.13 -5.36 -16.38
CA LEU A 93 -8.83 -6.63 -16.61
C LEU A 93 -10.08 -6.43 -17.47
N LEU A 94 -10.86 -5.39 -17.22
CA LEU A 94 -12.03 -5.08 -18.06
C LEU A 94 -11.65 -4.84 -19.52
N ASN A 95 -10.54 -4.12 -19.77
CA ASN A 95 -10.04 -3.93 -21.13
C ASN A 95 -9.55 -5.24 -21.75
N ARG A 96 -8.83 -6.08 -20.99
CA ARG A 96 -8.33 -7.38 -21.47
C ARG A 96 -9.46 -8.33 -21.87
N TYR A 97 -10.52 -8.38 -21.07
CA TYR A 97 -11.68 -9.26 -21.29
C TYR A 97 -12.82 -8.58 -22.07
N LYS A 98 -12.54 -7.45 -22.73
CA LYS A 98 -13.46 -6.75 -23.63
C LYS A 98 -14.78 -6.29 -22.98
N PHE A 99 -14.78 -6.03 -21.68
CA PHE A 99 -15.91 -5.42 -20.99
C PHE A 99 -16.04 -3.92 -21.31
N LYS A 100 -14.91 -3.24 -21.43
CA LYS A 100 -14.81 -1.80 -21.73
C LYS A 100 -13.56 -1.57 -22.59
N SER A 101 -13.47 -0.39 -23.21
CA SER A 101 -12.25 0.09 -23.86
C SER A 101 -11.98 1.51 -23.37
N SER A 102 -11.40 1.62 -22.18
CA SER A 102 -11.08 2.93 -21.57
C SER A 102 -9.70 2.90 -20.92
N LYS A 103 -8.91 3.93 -21.19
CA LYS A 103 -7.62 4.19 -20.52
C LYS A 103 -7.74 5.20 -19.37
N ARG A 104 -8.93 5.78 -19.17
CA ARG A 104 -9.14 6.88 -18.22
C ARG A 104 -9.48 6.33 -16.84
N ILE A 105 -8.49 6.26 -15.97
CA ILE A 105 -8.68 5.79 -14.59
C ILE A 105 -9.52 6.73 -13.73
N ARG A 106 -9.44 8.05 -13.95
CA ARG A 106 -10.10 9.06 -13.09
C ARG A 106 -11.60 8.83 -12.96
N SER A 107 -12.28 8.52 -14.06
CA SER A 107 -13.74 8.28 -14.10
C SER A 107 -14.14 6.82 -13.91
N HIS A 108 -13.19 5.92 -13.65
CA HIS A 108 -13.48 4.50 -13.48
C HIS A 108 -13.97 4.20 -12.06
N SER A 109 -15.13 3.56 -11.98
CA SER A 109 -15.68 2.99 -10.75
C SER A 109 -15.52 1.47 -10.76
N VAL A 110 -15.21 0.92 -9.59
CA VAL A 110 -15.14 -0.54 -9.40
C VAL A 110 -16.57 -1.08 -9.30
N GLN A 111 -16.85 -2.16 -10.02
CA GLN A 111 -18.13 -2.88 -9.98
C GLN A 111 -17.85 -4.25 -9.34
N GLU A 112 -18.72 -4.69 -8.43
CA GLU A 112 -18.46 -5.91 -7.66
C GLU A 112 -18.48 -7.17 -8.51
N ILE A 113 -19.39 -7.27 -9.48
CA ILE A 113 -19.53 -8.43 -10.35
C ILE A 113 -19.79 -7.94 -11.77
N LEU A 114 -19.02 -8.45 -12.72
CA LEU A 114 -19.19 -8.22 -14.14
C LEU A 114 -19.03 -9.55 -14.87
N ASP A 115 -19.99 -9.85 -15.74
CA ASP A 115 -20.03 -11.09 -16.51
C ASP A 115 -20.26 -10.80 -18.00
N ASN A 116 -19.51 -11.48 -18.87
CA ASN A 116 -19.72 -11.46 -20.31
C ASN A 116 -19.39 -12.82 -20.95
N GLU A 117 -19.39 -12.90 -22.28
CA GLU A 117 -19.09 -14.14 -23.00
C GLU A 117 -17.64 -14.65 -22.85
N TYR A 118 -16.70 -13.81 -22.40
CA TYR A 118 -15.29 -14.15 -22.26
C TYR A 118 -14.91 -14.52 -20.82
N ALA A 119 -15.42 -13.77 -19.84
CA ALA A 119 -15.06 -13.96 -18.45
C ALA A 119 -16.14 -13.49 -17.47
N GLU A 120 -15.99 -13.92 -16.23
CA GLU A 120 -16.63 -13.33 -15.07
C GLU A 120 -15.55 -12.72 -14.17
N ILE A 121 -15.68 -11.44 -13.82
CA ILE A 121 -14.76 -10.74 -12.92
C ILE A 121 -15.55 -10.31 -11.69
N ARG A 122 -15.07 -10.67 -10.51
CA ARG A 122 -15.66 -10.24 -9.24
C ARG A 122 -14.60 -9.56 -8.37
N VAL A 123 -14.97 -8.50 -7.67
CA VAL A 123 -14.09 -7.73 -6.77
C VAL A 123 -14.64 -7.75 -5.35
N ASP A 124 -13.80 -8.10 -4.38
CA ASP A 124 -14.14 -8.15 -2.96
C ASP A 124 -15.44 -8.93 -2.66
N THR A 125 -15.66 -10.05 -3.36
CA THR A 125 -16.83 -10.92 -3.19
C THR A 125 -16.46 -12.26 -2.57
N ARG A 126 -17.35 -12.81 -1.74
CA ARG A 126 -17.15 -14.14 -1.16
C ARG A 126 -17.44 -15.22 -2.19
N ILE A 127 -16.52 -16.16 -2.33
CA ILE A 127 -16.69 -17.34 -3.16
C ILE A 127 -17.40 -18.42 -2.33
N LYS A 128 -18.56 -18.86 -2.81
CA LYS A 128 -19.26 -20.02 -2.26
C LYS A 128 -18.53 -21.29 -2.70
N THR A 129 -18.21 -22.14 -1.74
CA THR A 129 -17.59 -23.46 -1.94
C THR A 129 -18.30 -24.45 -1.03
N ASP A 130 -18.31 -25.73 -1.40
CA ASP A 130 -19.00 -26.77 -0.64
C ASP A 130 -18.36 -27.03 0.73
N VAL A 131 -17.07 -26.71 0.85
CA VAL A 131 -16.29 -26.77 2.10
C VAL A 131 -16.18 -25.38 2.70
N LYS A 132 -16.30 -25.27 4.01
CA LYS A 132 -16.18 -23.99 4.71
C LYS A 132 -14.72 -23.50 4.74
N ILE A 133 -14.37 -22.58 3.84
CA ILE A 133 -13.05 -21.94 3.79
C ILE A 133 -13.09 -20.63 4.59
N ARG A 134 -12.11 -20.41 5.48
CA ARG A 134 -12.02 -19.19 6.31
C ARG A 134 -11.74 -17.94 5.48
N ASN A 135 -10.81 -18.05 4.53
CA ASN A 135 -10.34 -16.94 3.69
C ASN A 135 -10.90 -17.11 2.27
N ASN A 136 -12.21 -16.89 2.10
CA ASN A 136 -12.92 -17.12 0.84
C ASN A 136 -13.30 -15.85 0.08
N ARG A 137 -12.69 -14.71 0.42
CA ARG A 137 -12.97 -13.41 -0.16
C ARG A 137 -11.68 -12.82 -0.73
N PRO A 138 -11.31 -13.17 -1.96
CA PRO A 138 -10.14 -12.58 -2.60
C PRO A 138 -10.43 -11.14 -3.06
N ASP A 139 -9.38 -10.35 -3.24
CA ASP A 139 -9.53 -8.98 -3.75
C ASP A 139 -10.14 -8.98 -5.15
N ILE A 140 -9.64 -9.84 -6.05
CA ILE A 140 -10.21 -10.02 -7.39
C ILE A 140 -10.26 -11.50 -7.76
N PHE A 141 -11.45 -11.94 -8.19
CA PHE A 141 -11.71 -13.24 -8.81
C PHE A 141 -11.92 -13.06 -10.31
N ILE A 142 -11.36 -13.98 -11.12
CA ILE A 142 -11.56 -14.02 -12.55
C ILE A 142 -11.84 -15.47 -12.97
N LEU A 143 -12.96 -15.70 -13.65
CA LEU A 143 -13.23 -16.93 -14.39
C LEU A 143 -13.06 -16.64 -15.88
N ASP A 144 -12.01 -17.16 -16.50
CA ASP A 144 -11.84 -17.14 -17.95
C ASP A 144 -12.67 -18.28 -18.55
N LYS A 145 -13.81 -17.95 -19.17
CA LYS A 145 -14.77 -18.93 -19.70
C LYS A 145 -14.24 -19.65 -20.93
N LYS A 146 -13.32 -19.03 -21.69
CA LYS A 146 -12.72 -19.65 -22.89
C LYS A 146 -11.64 -20.66 -22.53
N LYS A 147 -10.87 -20.39 -21.48
CA LYS A 147 -9.80 -21.28 -21.00
C LYS A 147 -10.23 -22.21 -19.88
N ASN A 148 -11.45 -22.05 -19.37
CA ASN A 148 -11.95 -22.71 -18.17
C ASN A 148 -10.97 -22.59 -16.99
N LYS A 149 -10.46 -21.37 -16.76
CA LYS A 149 -9.42 -21.10 -15.75
C LYS A 149 -9.89 -20.05 -14.76
N ILE A 150 -9.76 -20.37 -13.48
CA ILE A 150 -9.94 -19.41 -12.38
C ILE A 150 -8.59 -18.78 -12.03
N THR A 151 -8.59 -17.46 -11.84
CA THR A 151 -7.45 -16.69 -11.31
C THR A 151 -7.92 -15.89 -10.11
N LEU A 152 -7.21 -16.01 -8.99
CA LEU A 152 -7.41 -15.22 -7.79
C LEU A 152 -6.25 -14.24 -7.65
N ILE A 153 -6.53 -12.99 -7.31
CA ILE A 153 -5.54 -11.93 -7.13
C ILE A 153 -5.71 -11.34 -5.74
N GLU A 154 -4.60 -11.20 -5.03
CA GLU A 154 -4.47 -10.53 -3.74
C GLU A 154 -3.50 -9.35 -3.91
N VAL A 155 -3.82 -8.20 -3.31
CA VAL A 155 -3.05 -6.95 -3.43
C VAL A 155 -2.39 -6.62 -2.09
N GLY A 156 -1.09 -6.84 -2.02
CA GLY A 156 -0.26 -6.38 -0.90
C GLY A 156 0.23 -4.94 -1.12
N ILE A 157 0.07 -4.09 -0.11
CA ILE A 157 0.65 -2.74 -0.06
C ILE A 157 1.48 -2.58 1.22
N THR A 158 2.69 -2.03 1.06
CA THR A 158 3.66 -1.75 2.12
C THR A 158 3.77 -0.26 2.40
#